data_AF-A0A291PE16-F1
#
_entry.id   AF-A0A291PE16-F1
#
_cell.length_a   1.000
_cell.length_b   1.000
_cell.length_c   1.000
_cell.angle_alpha   90.00
_cell.angle_beta   90.00
_cell.angle_gamma   90.00
#
_symmetry.space_group_name_H-M   'P 1'
#
loop_
_entity.id
_entity.type
_entity.pdbx_description
1 polymer ?
#
loop_
_entity_poly.entity_id
_entity_poly.type
_entity_poly.pdbx_seq_one_letter_code
_entity_poly.pdbx_strand_id
1 'polypeptide(L)'
;MIYAWIDGVKRQPIAKGERTTCKDCGGLLTSVMPAQNVTHWRHKAGDCDRWSEAEGPWHLGWKEQFDIEYREIGLHDAATGERHRADVLCGAGTPNATVLELQHSSISEQKRIEREAFYRQNHRMFWLVHLHDEGSFTGTSFRLSLGLGARMATVDGHNFEIVHFASSSSQFIEKWKRSSAHVFFDFQGHIFYLANESVAARANGGLPLKKGYFAYSRLSREDFIRAVHGAS
;
A
#
# COMPACT_ATOMS: atom_id res chain seq x y z
N MET A 1 0.73 -8.01 -13.53
CA MET A 1 1.40 -8.98 -12.65
C MET A 1 2.88 -8.97 -12.95
N ILE A 2 3.72 -8.56 -12.00
CA ILE A 2 5.17 -8.59 -12.14
C ILE A 2 5.68 -10.04 -12.09
N TYR A 3 5.09 -10.88 -11.24
CA TYR A 3 5.56 -12.25 -11.01
C TYR A 3 4.52 -13.29 -11.47
N ALA A 4 5.01 -14.41 -12.00
CA ALA A 4 4.20 -15.58 -12.27
C ALA A 4 5.03 -16.85 -12.07
N TRP A 5 4.34 -17.98 -11.93
CA TRP A 5 4.98 -19.28 -11.85
C TRP A 5 5.23 -19.84 -13.25
N ILE A 6 6.44 -20.30 -13.51
CA ILE A 6 6.83 -20.99 -14.74
C ILE A 6 7.85 -22.07 -14.36
N ASP A 7 7.59 -23.31 -14.79
CA ASP A 7 8.40 -24.49 -14.47
C ASP A 7 8.69 -24.65 -12.96
N GLY A 8 7.67 -24.37 -12.13
CA GLY A 8 7.78 -24.50 -10.68
C GLY A 8 8.50 -23.36 -9.97
N VAL A 9 8.93 -22.31 -10.68
CA VAL A 9 9.61 -21.14 -10.11
C VAL A 9 8.76 -19.88 -10.28
N LYS A 10 8.58 -19.11 -9.20
CA LYS A 10 7.93 -17.79 -9.26
C LYS A 10 8.96 -16.73 -9.62
N ARG A 11 8.77 -16.05 -10.75
CA ARG A 11 9.70 -15.02 -11.23
C ARG A 11 9.07 -14.04 -12.22
N GLN A 12 9.80 -12.98 -12.52
CA GLN A 12 9.55 -12.11 -13.66
C GLN A 12 9.82 -12.85 -15.00
N PRO A 13 9.26 -12.36 -16.12
CA PRO A 13 9.69 -12.79 -17.44
C PRO A 13 11.17 -12.47 -17.65
N ILE A 14 11.90 -13.41 -18.26
CA ILE A 14 13.33 -13.30 -18.60
C ILE A 14 13.51 -13.09 -20.12
N ALA A 15 12.60 -13.63 -20.94
CA ALA A 15 12.72 -13.57 -22.39
C ALA A 15 11.39 -13.27 -23.11
N LYS A 16 11.51 -12.73 -24.33
CA LYS A 16 10.34 -12.42 -25.16
C LYS A 16 9.75 -13.71 -25.68
N GLY A 17 8.43 -13.84 -25.56
CA GLY A 17 7.70 -14.99 -26.06
C GLY A 17 7.50 -16.09 -25.01
N GLU A 18 8.00 -15.92 -23.78
CA GLU A 18 7.65 -16.81 -22.69
C GLU A 18 6.14 -16.79 -22.44
N ARG A 19 5.61 -17.97 -22.08
CA ARG A 19 4.21 -18.19 -21.80
C ARG A 19 4.10 -19.08 -20.58
N THR A 20 3.11 -18.81 -19.75
CA THR A 20 2.76 -19.67 -18.62
C THR A 20 1.27 -19.54 -18.32
N THR A 21 0.80 -20.29 -17.32
CA THR A 21 -0.58 -20.26 -16.85
C THR A 21 -0.65 -19.48 -15.55
N CYS A 22 -1.57 -18.53 -15.46
CA CYS A 22 -1.88 -17.83 -14.21
C CYS A 22 -2.39 -18.85 -13.18
N LYS A 23 -1.71 -18.97 -12.04
CA LYS A 23 -2.16 -19.86 -10.95
C LYS A 23 -3.47 -19.41 -10.31
N ASP A 24 -3.81 -18.13 -10.42
CA ASP A 24 -5.03 -17.60 -9.83
C ASP A 24 -6.26 -18.02 -10.64
N CYS A 25 -6.21 -17.90 -11.99
CA CYS A 25 -7.38 -18.05 -12.86
C CYS A 25 -7.28 -19.13 -13.94
N GLY A 26 -6.12 -19.77 -14.11
CA GLY A 26 -5.87 -20.72 -15.20
C GLY A 26 -5.70 -20.08 -16.59
N GLY A 27 -5.75 -18.75 -16.70
CA GLY A 27 -5.62 -18.02 -17.96
C GLY A 27 -4.18 -17.97 -18.47
N LEU A 28 -4.03 -17.84 -19.80
CA LEU A 28 -2.72 -17.72 -20.45
C LEU A 28 -2.06 -16.36 -20.14
N LEU A 29 -0.85 -16.43 -19.61
CA LEU A 29 0.07 -15.31 -19.42
C LEU A 29 1.14 -15.29 -20.50
N THR A 30 1.48 -14.09 -20.96
CA THR A 30 2.56 -13.85 -21.94
C THR A 30 3.54 -12.81 -21.40
N SER A 31 4.82 -12.99 -21.68
CA SER A 31 5.89 -12.04 -21.32
C SER A 31 5.67 -10.67 -21.97
N VAL A 32 5.80 -9.59 -21.21
CA VAL A 32 5.86 -8.21 -21.71
C VAL A 32 7.15 -7.57 -21.22
N MET A 33 8.01 -7.17 -22.17
CA MET A 33 9.31 -6.55 -21.90
C MET A 33 9.36 -5.15 -22.54
N PRO A 34 8.81 -4.13 -21.87
CA PRO A 34 8.83 -2.75 -22.37
C PRO A 34 10.21 -2.11 -22.17
N ALA A 35 10.53 -1.07 -22.96
CA ALA A 35 11.82 -0.39 -22.88
C ALA A 35 11.98 0.50 -21.62
N GLN A 36 10.88 1.01 -21.07
CA GLN A 36 10.86 2.08 -20.06
C GLN A 36 10.03 1.74 -18.82
N ASN A 37 9.51 0.51 -18.72
CA ASN A 37 8.61 0.07 -17.65
C ASN A 37 9.05 -1.29 -17.07
N VAL A 38 8.40 -1.71 -15.99
CA VAL A 38 8.66 -3.01 -15.37
C VAL A 38 8.28 -4.14 -16.32
N THR A 39 9.20 -5.10 -16.50
CA THR A 39 8.93 -6.36 -17.19
C THR A 39 7.92 -7.18 -16.39
N HIS A 40 6.84 -7.58 -17.06
CA HIS A 40 5.67 -8.15 -16.40
C HIS A 40 4.99 -9.23 -17.25
N TRP A 41 4.16 -10.03 -16.59
CA TRP A 41 3.25 -10.98 -17.21
C TRP A 41 1.91 -10.33 -17.50
N ARG A 42 1.37 -10.58 -18.69
CA ARG A 42 0.07 -10.06 -19.11
C ARG A 42 -0.86 -11.18 -19.53
N HIS A 43 -2.08 -11.14 -19.00
CA HIS A 43 -3.19 -11.96 -19.46
C HIS A 43 -3.62 -11.56 -20.87
N LYS A 44 -3.87 -12.55 -21.74
CA LYS A 44 -4.34 -12.27 -23.11
C LYS A 44 -5.72 -11.62 -23.16
N ALA A 45 -6.61 -11.97 -22.23
CA ALA A 45 -8.02 -11.55 -22.21
C ALA A 45 -8.33 -10.37 -21.25
N GLY A 46 -7.30 -9.68 -20.77
CA GLY A 46 -7.43 -8.72 -19.65
C GLY A 46 -7.10 -9.38 -18.32
N ASP A 47 -6.71 -8.55 -17.33
CA ASP A 47 -6.29 -9.08 -16.04
C ASP A 47 -7.44 -9.74 -15.29
N CYS A 48 -7.14 -10.85 -14.62
CA CYS A 48 -8.12 -11.64 -13.89
C CYS A 48 -8.45 -11.06 -12.50
N ASP A 49 -7.80 -9.97 -12.11
CA ASP A 49 -8.13 -9.15 -10.96
C ASP A 49 -8.62 -7.78 -11.43
N ARG A 50 -9.85 -7.41 -11.08
CA ARG A 50 -10.48 -6.13 -11.44
C ARG A 50 -9.79 -4.91 -10.80
N TRP A 51 -8.94 -5.13 -9.79
CA TRP A 51 -8.15 -4.08 -9.14
C TRP A 51 -6.74 -3.96 -9.69
N SER A 52 -6.35 -4.78 -10.67
CA SER A 52 -5.04 -4.69 -11.29
C SER A 52 -4.86 -3.31 -11.94
N GLU A 53 -3.81 -2.61 -11.53
CA GLU A 53 -3.37 -1.35 -12.13
C GLU A 53 -1.97 -1.55 -12.74
N ALA A 54 -1.53 -0.60 -13.57
CA ALA A 54 -0.18 -0.65 -14.11
C ALA A 54 0.84 -0.31 -13.01
N GLU A 55 1.89 -1.11 -12.90
CA GLU A 55 2.89 -0.97 -11.85
C GLU A 55 4.22 -0.47 -12.42
N GLY A 56 4.87 0.42 -11.66
CA GLY A 56 6.13 1.04 -12.04
C GLY A 56 7.32 0.60 -11.20
N PRO A 57 8.49 1.19 -11.41
CA PRO A 57 9.71 0.89 -10.64
C PRO A 57 9.54 1.04 -9.12
N TRP A 58 8.70 1.99 -8.67
CA TRP A 58 8.41 2.18 -7.24
C TRP A 58 7.71 0.95 -6.62
N HIS A 59 6.69 0.41 -7.30
CA HIS A 59 6.02 -0.83 -6.87
C HIS A 59 6.99 -2.01 -6.84
N LEU A 60 7.77 -2.19 -7.91
CA LEU A 60 8.77 -3.27 -7.99
C LEU A 60 9.77 -3.17 -6.83
N GLY A 61 10.35 -1.99 -6.60
CA GLY A 61 11.36 -1.78 -5.56
C GLY A 61 10.85 -2.08 -4.14
N TRP A 62 9.58 -1.76 -3.85
CA TRP A 62 8.94 -2.12 -2.59
C TRP A 62 8.62 -3.60 -2.47
N LYS A 63 8.07 -4.23 -3.52
CA LYS A 63 7.84 -5.68 -3.54
C LYS A 63 9.14 -6.46 -3.36
N GLU A 64 10.25 -5.97 -3.92
CA GLU A 64 11.57 -6.58 -3.81
C GLU A 64 12.18 -6.56 -2.40
N GLN A 65 11.64 -5.76 -1.47
CA GLN A 65 12.05 -5.78 -0.07
C GLN A 65 11.57 -7.03 0.70
N PHE A 66 10.63 -7.79 0.14
CA PHE A 66 10.04 -8.97 0.75
C PHE A 66 10.44 -10.22 -0.03
N ASP A 67 10.51 -11.40 0.59
CA ASP A 67 10.80 -12.64 -0.15
C ASP A 67 9.76 -12.92 -1.25
N ILE A 68 10.19 -13.61 -2.31
CA ILE A 68 9.37 -13.87 -3.52
C ILE A 68 8.03 -14.54 -3.23
N GLU A 69 7.97 -15.32 -2.15
CA GLU A 69 6.79 -16.02 -1.66
C GLU A 69 5.72 -15.11 -1.05
N TYR A 70 6.05 -13.87 -0.68
CA TYR A 70 5.11 -12.90 -0.13
C TYR A 70 4.53 -11.95 -1.18
N ARG A 71 5.15 -11.83 -2.36
CA ARG A 71 4.80 -10.82 -3.38
C ARG A 71 3.63 -11.27 -4.24
N GLU A 72 2.66 -10.42 -4.58
CA GLU A 72 1.54 -10.75 -5.50
C GLU A 72 0.82 -12.06 -5.12
N ILE A 73 0.13 -12.05 -3.98
CA ILE A 73 -0.57 -13.22 -3.44
C ILE A 73 -2.06 -13.11 -3.73
N GLY A 74 -2.56 -14.04 -4.55
CA GLY A 74 -3.98 -14.19 -4.83
C GLY A 74 -4.74 -14.65 -3.59
N LEU A 75 -5.75 -13.87 -3.23
CA LEU A 75 -6.70 -14.14 -2.17
C LEU A 75 -8.09 -14.28 -2.78
N HIS A 76 -8.87 -15.22 -2.26
CA HIS A 76 -10.21 -15.55 -2.75
C HIS A 76 -11.21 -15.46 -1.60
N ASP A 77 -12.26 -14.68 -1.79
CA ASP A 77 -13.41 -14.66 -0.90
C ASP A 77 -14.39 -15.75 -1.36
N ALA A 78 -14.53 -16.81 -0.56
CA ALA A 78 -15.40 -17.93 -0.87
C ALA A 78 -16.90 -17.57 -0.84
N ALA A 79 -17.30 -16.53 -0.12
CA ALA A 79 -18.70 -16.13 -0.02
C ALA A 79 -19.16 -15.33 -1.24
N THR A 80 -18.30 -14.45 -1.74
CA THR A 80 -18.62 -13.58 -2.90
C THR A 80 -18.09 -14.14 -4.22
N GLY A 81 -17.11 -15.05 -4.17
CA GLY A 81 -16.36 -15.50 -5.34
C GLY A 81 -15.37 -14.45 -5.86
N GLU A 82 -15.19 -13.32 -5.15
CA GLU A 82 -14.23 -12.30 -5.54
C GLU A 82 -12.79 -12.79 -5.34
N ARG A 83 -11.91 -12.37 -6.24
CA ARG A 83 -10.48 -12.69 -6.16
C ARG A 83 -9.65 -11.44 -6.43
N HIS A 84 -8.73 -11.17 -5.53
CA HIS A 84 -7.81 -10.04 -5.61
C HIS A 84 -6.40 -10.47 -5.23
N ARG A 85 -5.39 -9.78 -5.77
CA ARG A 85 -3.99 -10.06 -5.45
C ARG A 85 -3.44 -8.96 -4.55
N ALA A 86 -3.04 -9.34 -3.35
CA ALA A 86 -2.29 -8.48 -2.45
C ALA A 86 -0.90 -8.19 -3.05
N ASP A 87 -0.45 -6.94 -3.02
CA ASP A 87 0.91 -6.60 -3.46
C ASP A 87 1.97 -7.36 -2.67
N VAL A 88 1.78 -7.42 -1.35
CA VAL A 88 2.55 -8.25 -0.42
C VAL A 88 1.62 -8.83 0.66
N LEU A 89 1.81 -10.10 1.02
CA LEU A 89 1.17 -10.73 2.17
C LEU A 89 2.22 -11.47 3.01
N CYS A 90 2.48 -10.98 4.22
CA CYS A 90 3.39 -11.60 5.16
C CYS A 90 2.64 -12.31 6.29
N GLY A 91 3.24 -13.38 6.83
CA GLY A 91 2.69 -14.11 7.98
C GLY A 91 1.36 -14.81 7.69
N ALA A 92 1.10 -15.20 6.43
CA ALA A 92 -0.11 -15.92 6.05
C ALA A 92 -0.34 -17.14 6.95
N GLY A 93 -1.59 -17.35 7.38
CA GLY A 93 -1.95 -18.41 8.32
C GLY A 93 -1.67 -18.09 9.80
N THR A 94 -1.14 -16.91 10.12
CA THR A 94 -0.97 -16.44 11.50
C THR A 94 -1.99 -15.35 11.85
N PRO A 95 -2.29 -15.12 13.15
CA PRO A 95 -3.13 -14.01 13.57
C PRO A 95 -2.59 -12.62 13.18
N ASN A 96 -1.29 -12.51 12.92
CA ASN A 96 -0.62 -11.27 12.55
C ASN A 96 -0.42 -11.13 11.03
N ALA A 97 -1.06 -11.99 10.22
CA ALA A 97 -1.01 -11.91 8.77
C ALA A 97 -1.34 -10.49 8.30
N THR A 98 -0.45 -9.91 7.51
CA THR A 98 -0.57 -8.51 7.09
C THR A 98 -0.49 -8.41 5.58
N VAL A 99 -1.57 -7.91 4.98
CA VAL A 99 -1.60 -7.44 3.60
C VAL A 99 -0.99 -6.04 3.57
N LEU A 100 -0.01 -5.85 2.70
CA LEU A 100 0.50 -4.54 2.31
C LEU A 100 0.06 -4.25 0.88
N GLU A 101 -0.68 -3.15 0.70
CA GLU A 101 -1.06 -2.61 -0.61
C GLU A 101 -0.26 -1.34 -0.91
N LEU A 102 0.28 -1.27 -2.13
CA LEU A 102 1.12 -0.18 -2.62
C LEU A 102 0.30 0.74 -3.51
N GLN A 103 0.11 1.99 -3.08
CA GLN A 103 -0.70 2.96 -3.82
C GLN A 103 0.16 4.11 -4.35
N HIS A 104 0.45 4.07 -5.64
CA HIS A 104 1.14 5.16 -6.33
C HIS A 104 0.16 6.19 -6.92
N SER A 105 -0.85 5.71 -7.67
CA SER A 105 -1.80 6.57 -8.37
C SER A 105 -2.98 7.01 -7.49
N SER A 106 -3.77 7.98 -7.95
CA SER A 106 -4.97 8.39 -7.21
C SER A 106 -6.03 7.29 -7.20
N ILE A 107 -6.40 6.83 -6.01
CA ILE A 107 -7.53 5.92 -5.78
C ILE A 107 -8.75 6.67 -5.21
N SER A 108 -9.95 6.30 -5.66
CA SER A 108 -11.20 6.84 -5.11
C SER A 108 -11.44 6.33 -3.69
N GLU A 109 -12.22 7.07 -2.90
CA GLU A 109 -12.56 6.64 -1.53
C GLU A 109 -13.35 5.33 -1.54
N GLN A 110 -14.27 5.15 -2.51
CA GLN A 110 -15.03 3.92 -2.68
C GLN A 110 -14.13 2.70 -2.96
N LYS A 111 -13.17 2.81 -3.89
CA LYS A 111 -12.22 1.72 -4.17
C LYS A 111 -11.34 1.40 -2.96
N ARG A 112 -10.91 2.42 -2.20
CA ARG A 112 -10.17 2.22 -0.95
C ARG A 112 -10.99 1.44 0.06
N ILE A 113 -12.26 1.80 0.25
CA ILE A 113 -13.19 1.12 1.17
C ILE A 113 -13.41 -0.33 0.74
N GLU A 114 -13.63 -0.60 -0.55
CA GLU A 114 -13.79 -1.97 -1.07
C GLU A 114 -12.57 -2.84 -0.80
N ARG A 115 -11.36 -2.32 -1.06
CA ARG A 115 -10.10 -3.02 -0.77
C ARG A 115 -9.91 -3.30 0.72
N GLU A 116 -10.19 -2.30 1.55
CA GLU A 116 -10.14 -2.45 3.01
C GLU A 116 -11.15 -3.49 3.51
N ALA A 117 -12.37 -3.46 3.00
CA ALA A 117 -13.41 -4.40 3.38
C ALA A 117 -13.09 -5.84 2.97
N PHE A 118 -12.39 -6.05 1.85
CA PHE A 118 -11.96 -7.37 1.40
C PHE A 118 -10.77 -7.90 2.23
N TYR A 119 -9.66 -7.17 2.28
CA TYR A 119 -8.43 -7.69 2.91
C TYR A 119 -8.55 -7.77 4.44
N ARG A 120 -9.27 -6.85 5.08
CA ARG A 120 -9.37 -6.82 6.54
C ARG A 120 -10.27 -7.89 7.15
N GLN A 121 -10.96 -8.68 6.34
CA GLN A 121 -11.78 -9.79 6.85
C GLN A 121 -10.93 -10.80 7.62
N ASN A 122 -9.74 -11.10 7.09
CA ASN A 122 -8.86 -12.16 7.61
C ASN A 122 -7.43 -11.70 7.89
N HIS A 123 -7.10 -10.44 7.57
CA HIS A 123 -5.74 -9.92 7.69
C HIS A 123 -5.71 -8.53 8.31
N ARG A 124 -4.58 -8.17 8.91
CA ARG A 124 -4.21 -6.77 9.07
C ARG A 124 -3.97 -6.20 7.68
N MET A 125 -4.25 -4.91 7.51
CA MET A 125 -4.03 -4.24 6.22
C MET A 125 -3.27 -2.95 6.42
N PHE A 126 -2.19 -2.82 5.64
CA PHE A 126 -1.32 -1.66 5.59
C PHE A 126 -1.42 -1.07 4.19
N TRP A 127 -1.68 0.22 4.11
CA TRP A 127 -1.46 1.03 2.91
C TRP A 127 -0.08 1.63 2.98
N LEU A 128 0.69 1.52 1.90
CA LEU A 128 1.82 2.40 1.65
C LEU A 128 1.51 3.29 0.45
N VAL A 129 1.35 4.58 0.70
CA VAL A 129 0.99 5.56 -0.34
C VAL A 129 2.23 6.32 -0.75
N HIS A 130 2.55 6.28 -2.04
CA HIS A 130 3.67 7.04 -2.59
C HIS A 130 3.30 8.52 -2.67
N LEU A 131 4.01 9.36 -1.94
CA LEU A 131 3.93 10.80 -2.09
C LEU A 131 5.07 11.24 -3.00
N HIS A 132 4.73 11.69 -4.21
CA HIS A 132 5.69 12.18 -5.18
C HIS A 132 5.18 13.46 -5.84
N ASP A 133 6.12 14.24 -6.37
CA ASP A 133 5.85 15.56 -6.98
C ASP A 133 5.54 15.46 -8.49
N GLU A 134 5.61 14.27 -9.10
CA GLU A 134 5.34 14.10 -10.55
C GLU A 134 3.84 14.26 -10.82
N GLY A 135 3.42 15.50 -11.12
CA GLY A 135 2.06 15.81 -11.56
C GLY A 135 1.04 16.02 -10.45
N SER A 136 1.44 16.02 -9.17
CA SER A 136 0.55 16.40 -8.06
C SER A 136 1.24 17.34 -7.07
N PHE A 137 0.50 18.35 -6.59
CA PHE A 137 0.95 19.21 -5.50
C PHE A 137 0.94 18.50 -4.14
N THR A 138 0.55 17.23 -4.06
CA THR A 138 0.38 16.49 -2.79
C THR A 138 1.71 16.30 -2.06
N GLY A 139 2.77 15.87 -2.77
CA GLY A 139 4.10 15.72 -2.20
C GLY A 139 4.64 17.04 -1.67
N THR A 140 4.48 18.11 -2.44
CA THR A 140 4.88 19.47 -2.07
C THR A 140 4.09 19.99 -0.87
N SER A 141 2.77 19.84 -0.85
CA SER A 141 1.94 20.18 0.31
C SER A 141 2.31 19.37 1.54
N PHE A 142 2.57 18.07 1.40
CA PHE A 142 3.03 17.23 2.51
C PHE A 142 4.38 17.71 3.04
N ARG A 143 5.37 17.95 2.17
CA ARG A 143 6.68 18.51 2.53
C ARG A 143 6.56 19.82 3.31
N LEU A 144 5.74 20.76 2.81
CA LEU A 144 5.51 22.05 3.45
C LEU A 144 4.79 21.91 4.80
N SER A 145 4.09 20.79 5.04
CA SER A 145 3.45 20.50 6.33
C SER A 145 4.45 19.97 7.37
N LEU A 146 5.54 19.30 6.93
CA LEU A 146 6.52 18.70 7.82
C LEU A 146 7.28 19.77 8.61
N GLY A 147 7.50 19.53 9.91
CA GLY A 147 8.26 20.45 10.77
C GLY A 147 7.55 21.74 11.16
N LEU A 148 6.33 22.00 10.65
CA LEU A 148 5.43 23.05 11.14
C LEU A 148 4.59 22.58 12.35
N GLY A 149 5.05 21.55 13.06
CA GLY A 149 4.35 20.91 14.15
C GLY A 149 4.08 21.90 15.29
N ALA A 150 2.81 22.09 15.63
CA ALA A 150 2.42 22.92 16.77
C ALA A 150 2.46 22.12 18.09
N ARG A 151 2.43 20.78 18.00
CA ARG A 151 2.29 19.91 19.17
C ARG A 151 2.84 18.51 18.91
N MET A 152 3.55 17.97 19.90
CA MET A 152 3.95 16.57 19.96
C MET A 152 3.15 15.84 21.02
N ALA A 153 2.87 14.56 20.78
CA ALA A 153 2.24 13.67 21.75
C ALA A 153 2.75 12.25 21.60
N THR A 154 2.89 11.54 22.72
CA THR A 154 3.25 10.12 22.71
C THR A 154 1.99 9.29 22.91
N VAL A 155 1.72 8.38 21.98
CA VAL A 155 0.59 7.45 22.03
C VAL A 155 1.12 6.05 21.77
N ASP A 156 0.85 5.11 22.68
CA ASP A 156 1.28 3.71 22.59
C ASP A 156 2.79 3.54 22.32
N GLY A 157 3.61 4.40 22.93
CA GLY A 157 5.07 4.38 22.75
C GLY A 157 5.59 5.07 21.48
N HIS A 158 4.71 5.56 20.61
CA HIS A 158 5.08 6.28 19.39
C HIS A 158 4.90 7.79 19.56
N ASN A 159 5.90 8.55 19.10
CA ASN A 159 5.83 10.01 19.07
C ASN A 159 5.11 10.47 17.80
N PHE A 160 4.04 11.24 17.98
CA PHE A 160 3.27 11.85 16.91
C PHE A 160 3.46 13.36 16.90
N GLU A 161 3.68 13.90 15.70
CA GLU A 161 3.64 15.34 15.41
C GLU A 161 2.27 15.69 14.82
N ILE A 162 1.59 16.69 15.39
CA ILE A 162 0.33 17.22 14.85
C ILE A 162 0.63 18.45 14.00
N VAL A 163 0.22 18.42 12.74
CA VAL A 163 0.48 19.44 11.73
C VAL A 163 -0.79 19.77 10.93
N HIS A 164 -0.78 20.94 10.30
CA HIS A 164 -1.80 21.31 9.31
C HIS A 164 -1.31 20.97 7.90
N PHE A 165 -2.17 20.38 7.07
CA PHE A 165 -1.86 20.06 5.69
C PHE A 165 -1.80 21.33 4.85
N ALA A 166 -0.60 21.68 4.36
CA ALA A 166 -0.32 22.91 3.61
C ALA A 166 -0.86 22.86 2.17
N SER A 167 -2.18 22.76 2.04
CA SER A 167 -2.92 22.80 0.77
C SER A 167 -4.25 23.51 0.96
N SER A 168 -4.75 24.14 -0.11
CA SER A 168 -6.12 24.68 -0.14
C SER A 168 -7.18 23.58 -0.09
N SER A 169 -6.81 22.34 -0.45
CA SER A 169 -7.68 21.16 -0.36
C SER A 169 -7.11 20.15 0.62
N SER A 170 -7.86 19.85 1.67
CA SER A 170 -7.55 18.78 2.63
C SER A 170 -8.11 17.42 2.22
N GLN A 171 -8.74 17.29 1.04
CA GLN A 171 -9.41 16.04 0.64
C GLN A 171 -8.48 14.83 0.66
N PHE A 172 -7.23 15.01 0.23
CA PHE A 172 -6.22 13.95 0.26
C PHE A 172 -6.01 13.41 1.67
N ILE A 173 -5.67 14.29 2.62
CA ILE A 173 -5.34 13.87 3.99
C ILE A 173 -6.59 13.35 4.72
N GLU A 174 -7.75 13.99 4.50
CA GLU A 174 -9.01 13.57 5.09
C GLU A 174 -9.45 12.18 4.60
N LYS A 175 -9.24 11.87 3.31
CA LYS A 175 -9.54 10.55 2.75
C LYS A 175 -8.73 9.44 3.44
N TRP A 176 -7.45 9.69 3.71
CA TRP A 176 -6.56 8.70 4.32
C TRP A 176 -6.70 8.63 5.85
N LYS A 177 -7.05 9.74 6.54
CA LYS A 177 -7.40 9.73 7.97
C LYS A 177 -8.60 8.84 8.29
N ARG A 178 -9.57 8.78 7.37
CA ARG A 178 -10.76 7.90 7.44
C ARG A 178 -10.48 6.45 7.05
N SER A 179 -9.22 6.09 6.79
CA SER A 179 -8.87 4.70 6.54
C SER A 179 -9.09 3.87 7.79
N SER A 180 -9.70 2.71 7.58
CA SER A 180 -9.91 1.71 8.60
C SER A 180 -8.69 0.77 8.73
N ALA A 181 -7.82 0.78 7.71
CA ALA A 181 -6.51 0.14 7.69
C ALA A 181 -5.42 1.08 8.26
N HIS A 182 -4.23 0.54 8.52
CA HIS A 182 -3.07 1.38 8.85
C HIS A 182 -2.55 2.06 7.58
N VAL A 183 -2.26 3.36 7.64
CA VAL A 183 -1.79 4.12 6.48
C VAL A 183 -0.39 4.65 6.74
N PHE A 184 0.49 4.39 5.79
CA PHE A 184 1.86 4.86 5.75
C PHE A 184 2.07 5.67 4.47
N PHE A 185 2.88 6.72 4.57
CA PHE A 185 3.33 7.48 3.43
C PHE A 185 4.80 7.21 3.19
N ASP A 186 5.15 6.86 1.94
CA ASP A 186 6.53 6.89 1.46
C ASP A 186 6.77 8.24 0.79
N PHE A 187 7.61 9.07 1.41
CA PHE A 187 7.96 10.38 0.89
C PHE A 187 9.47 10.59 0.99
N GLN A 188 10.13 10.75 -0.17
CA GLN A 188 11.57 10.99 -0.27
C GLN A 188 12.43 9.97 0.52
N GLY A 189 12.03 8.70 0.52
CA GLY A 189 12.76 7.62 1.19
C GLY A 189 12.49 7.49 2.70
N HIS A 190 11.56 8.29 3.23
CA HIS A 190 11.13 8.23 4.62
C HIS A 190 9.71 7.67 4.74
N ILE A 191 9.46 6.93 5.82
CA ILE A 191 8.14 6.38 6.13
C ILE A 191 7.46 7.18 7.23
N PHE A 192 6.23 7.58 6.97
CA PHE A 192 5.39 8.31 7.91
C PHE A 192 4.12 7.52 8.20
N TYR A 193 3.95 7.05 9.44
CA TYR A 193 2.72 6.44 9.88
C TYR A 193 1.68 7.52 10.17
N LEU A 194 0.56 7.50 9.45
CA LEU A 194 -0.56 8.40 9.66
C LEU A 194 -1.45 7.88 10.79
N ALA A 195 -1.65 8.70 11.82
CA ALA A 195 -2.61 8.40 12.87
C ALA A 195 -4.04 8.38 12.29
N ASN A 196 -4.75 7.28 12.51
CA ASN A 196 -6.20 7.24 12.29
C ASN A 196 -6.94 8.15 13.28
N GLU A 197 -8.25 8.30 13.12
CA GLU A 197 -9.05 9.20 13.95
C GLU A 197 -8.94 8.92 15.46
N SER A 198 -8.88 7.64 15.86
CA SER A 198 -8.76 7.26 17.27
C SER A 198 -7.40 7.63 17.87
N VAL A 199 -6.30 7.28 17.18
CA VAL A 199 -4.94 7.61 17.61
C VAL A 199 -4.74 9.14 17.59
N ALA A 200 -5.25 9.81 16.56
CA ALA A 200 -5.18 11.26 16.44
C ALA A 200 -5.95 11.97 17.56
N ALA A 201 -7.13 11.47 17.95
CA ALA A 201 -7.89 12.02 19.07
C ALA A 201 -7.14 11.86 20.40
N ARG A 202 -6.56 10.67 20.66
CA ARG A 202 -5.71 10.43 21.84
C ARG A 202 -4.49 11.35 21.86
N ALA A 203 -3.80 11.49 20.73
CA ALA A 203 -2.68 12.41 20.55
C ALA A 203 -3.09 13.87 20.75
N ASN A 204 -4.38 14.20 20.54
CA ASN A 204 -4.97 15.52 20.70
C ASN A 204 -5.75 15.69 22.04
N GLY A 205 -5.41 14.91 23.08
CA GLY A 205 -6.01 15.07 24.41
C GLY A 205 -7.48 14.61 24.50
N GLY A 206 -7.86 13.63 23.68
CA GLY A 206 -9.21 13.06 23.61
C GLY A 206 -10.15 13.75 22.63
N LEU A 207 -9.71 14.83 21.96
CA LEU A 207 -10.55 15.59 21.03
C LEU A 207 -10.18 15.28 19.57
N PRO A 208 -11.14 15.14 18.64
CA PRO A 208 -10.85 14.99 17.22
C PRO A 208 -9.98 16.15 16.67
N LEU A 209 -9.10 15.84 15.71
CA LEU A 209 -8.39 16.88 14.98
C LEU A 209 -9.34 17.66 14.06
N LYS A 210 -9.13 18.97 13.97
CA LYS A 210 -9.85 19.82 13.00
C LYS A 210 -9.56 19.36 11.57
N LYS A 211 -10.49 19.63 10.66
CA LYS A 211 -10.29 19.38 9.21
C LYS A 211 -8.98 20.02 8.73
N GLY A 212 -8.21 19.28 7.94
CA GLY A 212 -6.89 19.68 7.45
C GLY A 212 -5.75 19.39 8.41
N TYR A 213 -6.01 19.15 9.71
CA TYR A 213 -4.99 18.69 10.64
C TYR A 213 -4.87 17.17 10.63
N PHE A 214 -3.64 16.70 10.75
CA PHE A 214 -3.32 15.28 10.86
C PHE A 214 -2.15 15.08 11.84
N ALA A 215 -2.01 13.85 12.34
CA ALA A 215 -0.89 13.46 13.17
C ALA A 215 -0.10 12.36 12.47
N TYR A 216 1.23 12.45 12.50
CA TYR A 216 2.09 11.42 11.92
C TYR A 216 3.22 11.05 12.87
N SER A 217 3.70 9.80 12.77
CA SER A 217 4.93 9.34 13.39
C SER A 217 5.94 8.97 12.31
N ARG A 218 7.23 9.20 12.54
CA ARG A 218 8.30 8.82 11.60
C ARG A 218 8.79 7.42 11.94
N LEU A 219 8.96 6.58 10.93
CA LEU A 219 9.50 5.24 11.06
C LEU A 219 10.71 5.08 10.14
N SER A 220 11.66 4.24 10.55
CA SER A 220 12.63 3.74 9.58
C SER A 220 11.96 2.78 8.61
N ARG A 221 12.54 2.61 7.42
CA ARG A 221 12.09 1.60 6.46
C ARG A 221 12.15 0.20 7.06
N GLU A 222 13.15 -0.09 7.88
CA GLU A 222 13.30 -1.38 8.56
C GLU A 222 12.16 -1.63 9.54
N ASP A 223 11.83 -0.65 10.39
CA ASP A 223 10.72 -0.78 11.34
C ASP A 223 9.39 -1.03 10.61
N PHE A 224 9.17 -0.32 9.50
CA PHE A 224 8.00 -0.52 8.65
C PHE A 224 7.94 -1.96 8.10
N ILE A 225 9.03 -2.46 7.52
CA ILE A 225 9.09 -3.84 6.99
C ILE A 225 8.86 -4.86 8.12
N ARG A 226 9.49 -4.69 9.29
CA ARG A 226 9.26 -5.57 10.45
C ARG A 226 7.80 -5.55 10.90
N ALA A 227 7.15 -4.39 10.91
CA ALA A 227 5.73 -4.28 11.24
C ALA A 227 4.82 -5.00 10.23
N VAL A 228 5.16 -4.97 8.93
CA VAL A 228 4.47 -5.74 7.88
C VAL A 228 4.67 -7.25 8.08
N HIS A 229 5.83 -7.70 8.56
CA HIS A 229 6.03 -9.10 8.96
C HIS A 229 5.25 -9.54 10.21
N GLY A 230 4.53 -8.62 10.85
CA GLY A 230 3.76 -8.93 12.05
C GLY A 230 4.55 -8.82 13.36
N ALA A 231 5.78 -8.29 13.32
CA ALA A 231 6.54 -7.97 14.51
C ALA A 231 5.96 -6.72 15.19
N SER A 232 6.01 -6.70 16.53
CA SER A 232 5.63 -5.56 17.38
C SER A 232 6.79 -4.60 17.58
#